data_AF-A0A5D0VHC2-F1
#
_entry.id   AF-A0A5D0VHC2-F1
#
_cell.length_a   1.000
_cell.length_b   1.000
_cell.length_c   1.000
_cell.angle_alpha   90.00
_cell.angle_beta   90.00
_cell.angle_gamma   90.00
#
_symmetry.space_group_name_H-M   'P 1'
#
loop_
_entity.id
_entity.type
_entity.pdbx_description
1 polymer ?
#
loop_
_entity_poly.entity_id
_entity_poly.type
_entity_poly.pdbx_seq_one_letter_code
_entity_poly.pdbx_strand_id
1 'polypeptide(L)'
;MRDFVEGTTHCTYLQTTIESEALQLRKLLELIAFASLVSYQDAYRTVRNDIAKDWHAARILKKIEGINPDFYPTPVRGHDGNRWVNLNGGYLSRRQFSQLYDKCGAMLHIKNPFSKGKNSLAFHRQVPEYLRRIEQLLSEHYVRLAKTNELVHVTAPMDPESSIQVRVFVEL
;
A
#
# COMPACT_ATOMS: atom_id res chain seq x y z
N MET A 1 -23.66 16.80 -2.16
CA MET A 1 -23.01 15.52 -1.84
C MET A 1 -21.50 15.69 -1.99
N ARG A 2 -20.90 16.59 -1.20
CA ARG A 2 -19.43 16.71 -1.01
C ARG A 2 -19.01 16.31 0.41
N ASP A 3 -20.01 15.96 1.21
CA ASP A 3 -19.95 15.88 2.66
C ASP A 3 -19.14 14.67 3.14
N PHE A 4 -19.03 13.62 2.32
CA PHE A 4 -18.14 12.48 2.58
C PHE A 4 -16.67 12.80 2.24
N VAL A 5 -16.43 13.68 1.27
CA VAL A 5 -15.08 14.09 0.84
C VAL A 5 -14.50 15.11 1.83
N GLU A 6 -15.35 15.99 2.35
CA GLU A 6 -14.99 17.03 3.33
C GLU A 6 -14.92 16.49 4.77
N GLY A 7 -15.23 15.21 5.00
CA GLY A 7 -15.23 14.57 6.33
C GLY A 7 -16.31 15.09 7.27
N THR A 8 -17.27 15.86 6.76
CA THR A 8 -18.35 16.47 7.53
C THR A 8 -19.50 15.50 7.80
N THR A 9 -19.54 14.37 7.10
CA THR A 9 -20.52 13.29 7.31
C THR A 9 -19.85 11.92 7.34
N HIS A 10 -20.44 11.03 8.12
CA HIS A 10 -20.12 9.60 8.18
C HIS A 10 -21.35 8.80 7.76
N CYS A 11 -21.16 7.52 7.44
CA CYS A 11 -22.30 6.65 7.20
C CYS A 11 -23.17 6.58 8.45
N THR A 12 -24.49 6.56 8.27
CA THR A 12 -25.47 6.57 9.38
C THR A 12 -25.26 5.42 10.36
N TYR A 13 -24.84 4.24 9.87
CA TYR A 13 -24.63 3.06 10.69
C TYR A 13 -23.14 2.72 10.81
N LEU A 14 -22.73 2.33 12.02
CA LEU A 14 -21.34 1.95 12.27
C LEU A 14 -20.87 0.83 11.34
N GLN A 15 -21.72 -0.16 11.05
CA GLN A 15 -21.37 -1.26 10.14
C GLN A 15 -21.03 -0.74 8.73
N THR A 16 -21.81 0.20 8.20
CA THR A 16 -21.54 0.81 6.89
C THR A 16 -20.29 1.69 6.89
N THR A 17 -19.97 2.33 8.02
CA THR A 17 -18.70 3.05 8.20
C THR A 17 -17.52 2.07 8.11
N ILE A 18 -17.60 0.94 8.82
CA ILE A 18 -16.54 -0.08 8.85
C ILE A 18 -16.32 -0.71 7.47
N GLU A 19 -17.40 -1.01 6.75
CA GLU A 19 -17.32 -1.51 5.37
C GLU A 19 -16.69 -0.49 4.43
N SER A 20 -17.03 0.79 4.60
CA SER A 20 -16.42 1.89 3.83
C SER A 20 -14.92 2.03 4.14
N GLU A 21 -14.52 2.01 5.42
CA GLU A 21 -13.11 2.01 5.83
C GLU A 21 -12.33 0.84 5.24
N ALA A 22 -12.90 -0.37 5.31
CA ALA A 22 -12.30 -1.57 4.74
C ALA A 22 -12.14 -1.46 3.22
N LEU A 23 -13.14 -0.90 2.52
CA LEU A 23 -13.09 -0.67 1.08
C LEU A 23 -12.01 0.35 0.70
N GLN A 24 -11.95 1.49 1.38
CA GLN A 24 -10.96 2.53 1.07
C GLN A 24 -9.54 2.04 1.36
N LEU A 25 -9.31 1.38 2.50
CA LEU A 25 -8.02 0.76 2.80
C LEU A 25 -7.64 -0.28 1.74
N ARG A 26 -8.60 -1.09 1.27
CA ARG A 26 -8.32 -2.07 0.21
C ARG A 26 -7.90 -1.41 -1.10
N LYS A 27 -8.56 -0.31 -1.49
CA LYS A 27 -8.18 0.49 -2.68
C LYS A 27 -6.77 1.07 -2.55
N LEU A 28 -6.41 1.61 -1.38
CA LEU A 28 -5.05 2.11 -1.13
C LEU A 28 -4.00 1.00 -1.30
N LEU A 29 -4.26 -0.19 -0.75
CA LEU A 29 -3.38 -1.35 -0.91
C LEU A 29 -3.27 -1.79 -2.37
N GLU A 30 -4.38 -1.80 -3.11
CA GLU A 30 -4.40 -2.11 -4.54
C GLU A 30 -3.59 -1.09 -5.36
N LEU A 31 -3.69 0.21 -5.03
CA LEU A 31 -2.87 1.25 -5.65
C LEU A 31 -1.37 1.05 -5.41
N ILE A 32 -0.96 0.70 -4.18
CA ILE A 32 0.45 0.38 -3.89
C ILE A 32 0.90 -0.82 -4.73
N ALA A 33 0.08 -1.86 -4.84
CA ALA A 33 0.41 -3.04 -5.63
C ALA A 33 0.49 -2.74 -7.14
N PHE A 34 -0.39 -1.88 -7.65
CA PHE A 34 -0.36 -1.45 -9.04
C PHE A 34 0.81 -0.51 -9.34
N ALA A 35 1.19 0.36 -8.42
CA ALA A 35 2.40 1.17 -8.56
C ALA A 35 3.64 0.28 -8.72
N SER A 36 3.77 -0.77 -7.87
CA SER A 36 4.81 -1.78 -8.08
C SER A 36 4.67 -2.47 -9.44
N LEU A 37 3.46 -2.88 -9.84
CA LEU A 37 3.24 -3.56 -11.11
C LEU A 37 3.68 -2.72 -12.32
N VAL A 38 3.40 -1.42 -12.32
CA VAL A 38 3.84 -0.49 -13.36
C VAL A 38 5.36 -0.39 -13.40
N SER A 39 6.04 -0.29 -12.25
CA SER A 39 7.51 -0.24 -12.17
C SER A 39 8.21 -1.49 -12.74
N TYR A 40 7.53 -2.64 -12.78
CA TYR A 40 8.09 -3.90 -13.32
C TYR A 40 7.32 -4.42 -14.53
N GLN A 41 6.57 -3.58 -15.23
CA GLN A 41 5.65 -4.01 -16.29
C GLN A 41 6.31 -4.94 -17.32
N ASP A 42 7.48 -4.59 -17.82
CA ASP A 42 8.16 -5.37 -18.87
C ASP A 42 8.63 -6.73 -18.35
N ALA A 43 9.25 -6.76 -17.17
CA ALA A 43 9.65 -8.01 -16.53
C ALA A 43 8.42 -8.87 -16.17
N TYR A 44 7.33 -8.25 -15.74
CA TYR A 44 6.08 -8.94 -15.39
C TYR A 44 5.39 -9.57 -16.61
N ARG A 45 5.45 -8.92 -17.77
CA ARG A 45 4.91 -9.46 -19.03
C ARG A 45 5.58 -10.76 -19.45
N THR A 46 6.85 -10.99 -19.07
CA THR A 46 7.55 -12.25 -19.36
C THR A 46 6.99 -13.45 -18.59
N VAL A 47 6.40 -13.21 -17.41
CA VAL A 47 5.78 -14.26 -16.57
C VAL A 47 4.26 -14.31 -16.71
N ARG A 48 3.63 -13.29 -17.30
CA ARG A 48 2.18 -13.23 -17.54
C ARG A 48 1.82 -12.37 -18.75
N ASN A 49 1.26 -13.03 -19.77
CA ASN A 49 0.81 -12.37 -21.01
C ASN A 49 -0.40 -11.43 -20.82
N ASP A 50 -1.30 -11.72 -19.88
CA ASP A 50 -2.52 -10.93 -19.66
C ASP A 50 -2.50 -10.20 -18.31
N ILE A 51 -1.64 -9.18 -18.22
CA ILE A 51 -1.45 -8.33 -17.04
C ILE A 51 -2.72 -7.55 -16.68
N ALA A 52 -3.58 -7.23 -17.65
CA ALA A 52 -4.81 -6.46 -17.42
C ALA A 52 -5.84 -7.20 -16.55
N LYS A 53 -5.80 -8.54 -16.54
CA LYS A 53 -6.66 -9.37 -15.68
C LYS A 53 -6.16 -9.50 -14.24
N ASP A 54 -5.03 -8.89 -13.88
CA ASP A 54 -4.54 -8.91 -12.51
C ASP A 54 -5.11 -7.77 -11.67
N TRP A 55 -6.00 -8.14 -10.76
CA TRP A 55 -6.62 -7.19 -9.81
C TRP A 55 -6.32 -7.54 -8.35
N HIS A 56 -5.92 -8.78 -8.05
CA HIS A 56 -5.75 -9.24 -6.68
C HIS A 56 -4.38 -8.83 -6.13
N ALA A 57 -4.32 -7.72 -5.39
CA ALA A 57 -3.09 -7.10 -4.89
C ALA A 57 -2.07 -8.08 -4.29
N ALA A 58 -2.49 -8.97 -3.37
CA ALA A 58 -1.56 -9.92 -2.75
C ALA A 58 -0.91 -10.91 -3.75
N ARG A 59 -1.61 -11.28 -4.83
CA ARG A 59 -1.08 -12.16 -5.88
C ARG A 59 -0.12 -11.42 -6.80
N ILE A 60 -0.44 -10.16 -7.12
CA ILE A 60 0.43 -9.27 -7.88
C ILE A 60 1.77 -9.11 -7.16
N LEU A 61 1.72 -8.73 -5.88
CA LEU A 61 2.94 -8.54 -5.09
C LEU A 61 3.78 -9.81 -5.00
N LYS A 62 3.15 -10.98 -4.78
CA LYS A 62 3.88 -12.27 -4.73
C LYS A 62 4.60 -12.58 -6.04
N LYS A 63 4.03 -12.21 -7.19
CA LYS A 63 4.65 -12.42 -8.49
C LYS A 63 5.81 -11.46 -8.73
N ILE A 64 5.63 -10.19 -8.39
CA ILE A 64 6.70 -9.18 -8.48
C ILE A 64 7.86 -9.56 -7.54
N GLU A 65 7.57 -10.05 -6.34
CA GLU A 65 8.58 -10.54 -5.39
C GLU A 65 9.47 -11.65 -5.99
N GLY A 66 8.92 -12.51 -6.84
CA GLY A 66 9.70 -13.52 -7.58
C GLY A 66 10.58 -12.95 -8.69
N ILE A 67 10.29 -11.74 -9.18
CA ILE A 67 11.07 -11.02 -10.19
C ILE A 67 12.16 -10.19 -9.53
N ASN A 68 11.81 -9.48 -8.46
CA ASN A 68 12.69 -8.62 -7.69
C ASN A 68 12.30 -8.69 -6.20
N PRO A 69 13.11 -9.30 -5.34
CA PRO A 69 12.84 -9.36 -3.90
C PRO A 69 12.74 -7.97 -3.24
N ASP A 70 13.48 -6.98 -3.76
CA ASP A 70 13.56 -5.63 -3.20
C ASP A 70 12.57 -4.64 -3.84
N PHE A 71 11.47 -5.17 -4.40
CA PHE A 71 10.49 -4.37 -5.11
C PHE A 71 9.61 -3.48 -4.23
N TYR A 72 9.46 -3.85 -2.96
CA TYR A 72 8.52 -3.20 -2.06
C TYR A 72 9.11 -1.86 -1.58
N PRO A 73 8.29 -0.80 -1.43
CA PRO A 73 8.78 0.50 -0.96
C PRO A 73 9.62 0.39 0.31
N THR A 74 10.82 0.98 0.29
CA THR A 74 11.70 1.07 1.43
C THR A 74 11.65 2.49 1.99
N PRO A 75 11.02 2.72 3.15
CA PRO A 75 10.85 4.05 3.69
C PRO A 75 12.14 4.58 4.31
N VAL A 76 12.39 5.86 4.07
CA VAL A 76 13.60 6.58 4.49
C VAL A 76 13.25 7.91 5.16
N ARG A 77 14.23 8.52 5.81
CA ARG A 77 14.14 9.89 6.39
C ARG A 77 15.02 10.88 5.62
N GLY A 78 15.46 10.52 4.42
CA GLY A 78 16.44 11.27 3.63
C GLY A 78 17.69 10.47 3.29
N HIS A 79 18.59 11.16 2.60
CA HIS A 79 19.93 10.72 2.23
C HIS A 79 20.96 11.63 2.90
N ASP A 80 21.88 11.09 3.69
CA ASP A 80 22.85 11.88 4.47
C ASP A 80 24.08 12.35 3.65
N GLY A 81 24.07 12.10 2.34
CA GLY A 81 25.17 12.39 1.41
C GLY A 81 25.97 11.13 1.04
N ASN A 82 26.04 10.14 1.93
CA ASN A 82 26.72 8.87 1.67
C ASN A 82 25.78 7.66 1.66
N ARG A 83 24.68 7.70 2.43
CA ARG A 83 23.74 6.57 2.56
C ARG A 83 22.31 7.03 2.81
N TRP A 84 21.39 6.13 2.48
CA TRP A 84 20.00 6.23 2.86
C TRP A 84 19.83 6.05 4.38
N VAL A 85 19.08 6.97 5.00
CA VAL A 85 18.71 6.87 6.41
C VAL A 85 17.36 6.16 6.51
N ASN A 86 17.39 4.84 6.65
CA ASN A 86 16.18 4.04 6.73
C ASN A 86 15.30 4.40 7.93
N LEU A 87 13.97 4.27 7.76
CA LEU A 87 13.02 4.36 8.85
C LEU A 87 12.99 3.02 9.63
N ASN A 88 13.18 3.06 10.94
CA ASN A 88 13.22 1.86 11.78
C ASN A 88 11.81 1.52 12.31
N GLY A 89 10.99 0.93 11.44
CA GLY A 89 9.63 0.48 11.76
C GLY A 89 8.58 1.59 11.76
N GLY A 90 7.39 1.26 12.25
CA GLY A 90 6.25 2.18 12.24
C GLY A 90 5.46 2.25 10.93
N TYR A 91 6.02 1.78 9.82
CA TYR A 91 5.39 1.72 8.49
C TYR A 91 4.67 0.39 8.20
N LEU A 92 3.99 0.31 7.06
CA LEU A 92 3.32 -0.90 6.56
C LEU A 92 4.32 -1.81 5.83
N SER A 93 4.88 -2.79 6.55
CA SER A 93 5.73 -3.83 5.92
C SER A 93 4.95 -4.71 4.92
N ARG A 94 5.68 -5.35 4.00
CA ARG A 94 5.13 -6.31 3.02
C ARG A 94 4.27 -7.41 3.65
N ARG A 95 4.66 -7.94 4.81
CA ARG A 95 3.89 -8.94 5.55
C ARG A 95 2.59 -8.36 6.11
N GLN A 96 2.67 -7.17 6.70
CA GLN A 96 1.49 -6.48 7.25
C GLN A 96 0.53 -6.05 6.15
N PHE A 97 1.02 -5.68 4.96
CA PHE A 97 0.21 -5.44 3.77
C PHE A 97 -0.72 -6.62 3.50
N SER A 98 -0.17 -7.84 3.40
CA SER A 98 -0.98 -9.04 3.13
C SER A 98 -2.03 -9.28 4.20
N GLN A 99 -1.63 -9.15 5.48
CA GLN A 99 -2.56 -9.32 6.60
C GLN A 99 -3.69 -8.28 6.58
N LEU A 100 -3.38 -7.02 6.26
CA LEU A 100 -4.37 -5.95 6.16
C LEU A 100 -5.31 -6.18 4.97
N TYR A 101 -4.78 -6.58 3.82
CA TYR A 101 -5.58 -6.90 2.63
C TYR A 101 -6.63 -7.98 2.93
N ASP A 102 -6.22 -9.06 3.60
CA ASP A 102 -7.11 -10.15 4.01
C ASP A 102 -8.14 -9.70 5.06
N LYS A 103 -7.75 -8.81 5.99
CA LYS A 103 -8.66 -8.21 6.97
C LYS A 103 -9.72 -7.36 6.28
N CYS A 104 -9.34 -6.50 5.34
CA CYS A 104 -10.27 -5.69 4.56
C CYS A 104 -11.27 -6.57 3.80
N GLY A 105 -10.80 -7.60 3.10
CA GLY A 105 -11.69 -8.54 2.41
C GLY A 105 -12.70 -9.20 3.35
N ALA A 106 -12.26 -9.59 4.54
CA ALA A 106 -13.14 -10.23 5.51
C ALA A 106 -14.18 -9.29 6.16
N MET A 107 -13.98 -7.96 6.12
CA MET A 107 -15.01 -7.01 6.53
C MET A 107 -16.07 -6.80 5.44
N LEU A 108 -15.73 -7.05 4.18
CA LEU A 108 -16.61 -6.86 3.02
C LEU A 108 -17.42 -8.12 2.66
N HIS A 109 -16.90 -9.31 2.99
CA HIS A 109 -17.60 -10.56 2.70
C HIS A 109 -18.74 -10.83 3.67
N ILE A 110 -19.84 -11.38 3.14
CA ILE A 110 -20.91 -11.93 3.96
C ILE A 110 -20.32 -13.01 4.90
N LYS A 111 -20.72 -12.95 6.16
CA LYS A 111 -20.20 -13.89 7.17
C LYS A 111 -20.85 -15.25 6.97
N ASN A 112 -20.02 -16.29 7.00
CA ASN A 112 -20.52 -17.66 7.11
C ASN A 112 -21.13 -17.82 8.53
N PRO A 113 -22.40 -18.27 8.65
CA PRO A 113 -23.08 -18.43 9.94
C PRO A 113 -22.38 -19.42 10.90
N PHE A 114 -21.53 -20.30 10.40
CA PHE A 114 -20.77 -21.27 11.21
C PHE A 114 -19.38 -20.76 11.63
N SER A 115 -18.97 -19.57 11.17
CA SER A 115 -17.66 -19.00 11.50
C SER A 115 -17.71 -18.16 12.77
N LYS A 116 -16.62 -18.16 13.57
CA LYS A 116 -16.47 -17.17 14.65
C LYS A 116 -16.47 -15.77 14.04
N GLY A 117 -17.38 -14.92 14.49
CA GLY A 117 -17.48 -13.54 14.00
C GLY A 117 -16.15 -12.80 14.21
N LYS A 118 -15.61 -12.20 13.15
CA LYS A 118 -14.50 -11.25 13.28
C LYS A 118 -15.00 -9.99 13.98
N ASN A 119 -14.16 -9.43 14.86
CA ASN A 119 -14.47 -8.23 15.62
C ASN A 119 -14.31 -6.98 14.74
N SER A 120 -15.41 -6.57 14.10
CA SER A 120 -15.47 -5.39 13.23
C SER A 120 -15.14 -4.11 13.98
N LEU A 121 -15.53 -4.00 15.25
CA LEU A 121 -15.19 -2.85 16.09
C LEU A 121 -13.68 -2.77 16.39
N ALA A 122 -12.99 -3.91 16.56
CA ALA A 122 -11.55 -3.93 16.71
C ALA A 122 -10.83 -3.53 15.40
N PHE A 123 -11.39 -3.89 14.24
CA PHE A 123 -10.89 -3.41 12.95
C PHE A 123 -11.01 -1.88 12.84
N HIS A 124 -12.21 -1.35 13.10
CA HIS A 124 -12.50 0.10 13.11
C HIS A 124 -11.48 0.89 13.95
N ARG A 125 -11.25 0.45 15.20
CA ARG A 125 -10.30 1.08 16.12
C ARG A 125 -8.84 1.07 15.62
N GLN A 126 -8.49 0.18 14.71
CA GLN A 126 -7.14 0.09 14.13
C GLN A 126 -6.98 0.87 12.83
N VAL A 127 -8.06 1.36 12.22
CA VAL A 127 -8.01 2.12 10.95
C VAL A 127 -7.03 3.29 11.00
N PRO A 128 -7.02 4.16 12.04
CA PRO A 128 -6.06 5.26 12.11
C PRO A 128 -4.59 4.78 12.11
N GLU A 129 -4.29 3.67 12.79
CA GLU A 129 -2.94 3.10 12.82
C GLU A 129 -2.54 2.49 11.47
N TYR A 130 -3.50 1.92 10.71
CA TYR A 130 -3.24 1.44 9.35
C TYR A 130 -2.90 2.60 8.40
N LEU A 131 -3.65 3.71 8.48
CA LEU A 131 -3.38 4.90 7.69
C LEU A 131 -2.01 5.49 8.01
N ARG A 132 -1.70 5.69 9.30
CA ARG A 132 -0.39 6.16 9.77
C ARG A 132 0.77 5.30 9.23
N ARG A 133 0.59 3.98 9.19
CA ARG A 133 1.60 3.04 8.65
C ARG A 133 1.77 3.17 7.13
N ILE A 134 0.69 3.39 6.39
CA ILE A 134 0.72 3.60 4.95
C ILE A 134 1.40 4.94 4.63
N GLU A 135 1.05 6.00 5.36
CA GLU A 135 1.70 7.30 5.24
C GLU A 135 3.20 7.17 5.51
N GLN A 136 3.61 6.57 6.63
CA GLN A 136 5.03 6.36 6.94
C GLN A 136 5.76 5.48 5.91
N LEU A 137 5.06 4.60 5.20
CA LEU A 137 5.65 3.82 4.10
C LEU A 137 5.93 4.70 2.88
N LEU A 138 5.05 5.65 2.58
CA LEU A 138 5.01 6.34 1.29
C LEU A 138 5.53 7.79 1.34
N SER A 139 5.58 8.43 2.51
CA SER A 139 5.97 9.84 2.64
C SER A 139 7.34 10.14 2.04
N GLU A 140 8.32 9.29 2.33
CA GLU A 140 9.61 9.32 1.66
C GLU A 140 10.14 7.89 1.58
N HIS A 141 10.36 7.42 0.35
CA HIS A 141 10.74 6.03 0.11
C HIS A 141 11.52 5.89 -1.18
N TYR A 142 12.19 4.75 -1.33
CA TYR A 142 12.69 4.34 -2.63
C TYR A 142 12.21 2.93 -3.00
N VAL A 143 12.24 2.65 -4.30
CA VAL A 143 12.01 1.31 -4.88
C VAL A 143 13.20 0.97 -5.78
N ARG A 144 13.76 -0.24 -5.63
CA ARG A 144 14.90 -0.72 -6.41
C ARG A 144 14.43 -1.33 -7.71
N LEU A 145 14.95 -0.90 -8.87
CA LEU A 145 14.56 -1.47 -10.15
C LEU A 145 15.28 -2.80 -10.39
N ALA A 146 14.60 -3.74 -11.05
CA ALA A 146 15.09 -5.10 -11.20
C ALA A 146 16.28 -5.14 -12.16
N LYS A 147 17.33 -5.89 -11.80
CA LYS A 147 18.50 -6.14 -12.67
C LYS A 147 19.27 -4.87 -13.06
N THR A 148 19.14 -3.81 -12.27
CA THR A 148 19.83 -2.53 -12.41
C THR A 148 20.32 -2.08 -11.05
N ASN A 149 21.31 -1.18 -10.99
CA ASN A 149 21.66 -0.46 -9.76
C ASN A 149 20.83 0.81 -9.57
N GLU A 150 19.69 0.90 -10.25
CA GLU A 150 18.82 2.08 -10.20
C GLU A 150 17.80 1.96 -9.07
N LEU A 151 17.55 3.08 -8.41
CA LEU A 151 16.42 3.23 -7.49
C LEU A 151 15.61 4.47 -7.88
N VAL A 152 14.29 4.34 -7.74
CA VAL A 152 13.35 5.45 -7.84
C VAL A 152 13.08 5.94 -6.42
N HIS A 153 13.55 7.13 -6.10
CA HIS A 153 13.27 7.83 -4.86
C HIS A 153 12.07 8.74 -5.03
N VAL A 154 11.14 8.66 -4.09
CA VAL A 154 9.89 9.40 -4.08
C VAL A 154 9.78 10.13 -2.75
N THR A 155 9.50 11.43 -2.82
CA THR A 155 9.09 12.26 -1.68
C THR A 155 7.67 12.73 -1.95
N ALA A 156 6.72 12.23 -1.16
CA ALA A 156 5.33 12.60 -1.21
C ALA A 156 4.91 13.10 0.17
N PRO A 157 5.18 14.37 0.51
CA PRO A 157 4.73 14.92 1.78
C PRO A 157 3.21 14.75 1.83
N MET A 158 2.70 14.13 2.89
CA MET A 158 1.26 13.82 3.06
C MET A 158 0.47 15.11 3.40
N ASP A 159 0.70 16.14 2.60
CA ASP A 159 0.22 17.50 2.70
C ASP A 159 -0.26 17.93 1.30
N PRO A 160 -1.54 18.29 1.12
CA PRO A 160 -2.11 18.63 -0.18
C PRO A 160 -1.41 19.78 -0.91
N GLU A 161 -0.79 20.69 -0.18
CA GLU A 161 -0.10 21.86 -0.74
C GLU A 161 1.33 21.53 -1.22
N SER A 162 1.84 20.38 -0.80
CA SER A 162 3.19 19.94 -1.12
C SER A 162 3.25 19.15 -2.42
N SER A 163 4.22 19.46 -3.28
CA SER A 163 4.43 18.73 -4.53
C SER A 163 5.12 17.39 -4.29
N ILE A 164 4.65 16.34 -4.98
CA ILE A 164 5.34 15.06 -5.06
C ILE A 164 6.61 15.22 -5.90
N GLN A 165 7.73 14.72 -5.39
CA GLN A 165 9.01 14.70 -6.09
C GLN A 165 9.41 13.26 -6.39
N VAL A 166 9.88 13.01 -7.61
CA VAL A 166 10.39 11.71 -8.05
C VAL A 166 11.76 11.91 -8.66
N ARG A 167 12.73 11.11 -8.24
CA ARG A 167 14.12 11.16 -8.70
C ARG A 167 14.63 9.75 -8.95
N VAL A 168 15.48 9.58 -9.96
CA VAL A 168 16.18 8.33 -10.22
C VAL A 168 17.62 8.48 -9.75
N PHE A 169 18.09 7.51 -8.97
CA PHE A 169 19.48 7.43 -8.52
C PHE A 169 20.09 6.14 -9.06
N VAL A 170 21.40 6.16 -9.30
CA VAL A 170 22.21 4.99 -9.63
C VAL A 170 23.15 4.76 -8.45
N GLU A 171 23.04 3.61 -7.79
CA GLU A 171 24.01 3.21 -6.78
C GLU A 171 25.31 2.74 -7.48
N LEU A 172 26.42 3.36 -7.09
CA LEU A 172 27.77 3.05 -7.60
C LEU A 172 28.32 1.77 -6.98
#